data_AF-A0A950ZYN4-F1
#
_entry.id   AF-A0A950ZYN4-F1
#
_cell.length_a   1.000
_cell.length_b   1.000
_cell.length_c   1.000
_cell.angle_alpha   90.00
_cell.angle_beta   90.00
_cell.angle_gamma   90.00
#
_symmetry.space_group_name_H-M   'P 1'
#
loop_
_entity.id
_entity.type
_entity.pdbx_description
1 polymer ?
#
loop_
_entity_poly.entity_id
_entity_poly.type
_entity_poly.pdbx_seq_one_letter_code
_entity_poly.pdbx_strand_id
1 'polypeptide(L)'
;MKRAHAMPFGVEIGREGTRFSLWAPTARNVSLVLQDQEYPMPDLGEGWRTLTLPQARAGARYAYKIDDGPLVPDPASRFQPDDVRGPSAIVDPCAYAWGDAQWHGRPFEETVLYEVHVGTATPEGSYRALAKKLEDLTELGVTAIELMPLADFPGRRNWGYDGVLPYAPDTAYGTPDDLKRLIDRAHALGLMV
;
A
#
# COMPACT_ATOMS: atom_id res chain seq x y z
N MET A 1 17.72 -6.47 0.18
CA MET A 1 17.77 -5.28 -0.73
C MET A 1 16.68 -4.29 -0.31
N LYS A 2 16.87 -2.98 -0.48
CA LYS A 2 15.79 -1.98 -0.24
C LYS A 2 15.12 -1.64 -1.57
N ARG A 3 13.80 -1.58 -1.60
CA ARG A 3 13.00 -1.24 -2.79
C ARG A 3 12.08 -0.09 -2.47
N ALA A 4 12.08 0.94 -3.31
CA ALA A 4 11.17 2.07 -3.22
C ALA A 4 10.79 2.53 -4.63
N HIS A 5 9.53 2.90 -4.80
CA HIS A 5 9.03 3.50 -6.03
C HIS A 5 8.65 4.95 -5.74
N ALA A 6 9.33 5.90 -6.38
CA ALA A 6 9.06 7.32 -6.27
C ALA A 6 7.81 7.67 -7.07
N MET A 7 6.90 8.44 -6.48
CA MET A 7 5.66 8.88 -7.12
C MET A 7 5.58 10.41 -7.03
N PRO A 8 5.08 11.09 -8.07
CA PRO A 8 4.91 12.55 -8.05
C PRO A 8 3.79 13.00 -7.09
N PHE A 9 2.92 12.07 -6.69
CA PHE A 9 1.80 12.25 -5.77
C PHE A 9 1.94 11.38 -4.51
N GLY A 10 1.03 11.60 -3.56
CA GLY A 10 0.98 10.89 -2.29
C GLY A 10 2.13 11.28 -1.37
N VAL A 11 2.61 10.30 -0.61
CA VAL A 11 3.62 10.51 0.43
C VAL A 11 4.96 9.85 0.10
N GLU A 12 6.04 10.62 0.28
CA GLU A 12 7.42 10.17 0.10
C GLU A 12 8.31 10.66 1.24
N ILE A 13 9.04 9.74 1.88
CA ILE A 13 10.03 10.06 2.90
C ILE A 13 11.36 10.41 2.20
N GLY A 14 11.82 11.65 2.39
CA GLY A 14 13.08 12.17 1.86
C GLY A 14 14.05 12.59 2.95
N ARG A 15 15.20 13.15 2.54
CA ARG A 15 16.25 13.62 3.46
C ARG A 15 15.82 14.83 4.30
N GLU A 16 15.07 15.74 3.70
CA GLU A 16 14.60 16.99 4.32
C GLU A 16 13.29 16.82 5.12
N GLY A 17 12.71 15.63 5.12
CA GLY A 17 11.41 15.35 5.74
C GLY A 17 10.51 14.49 4.87
N THR A 18 9.24 14.41 5.24
CA THR A 18 8.24 13.70 4.46
C THR A 18 7.47 14.67 3.57
N ARG A 19 7.49 14.43 2.26
CA ARG A 19 6.73 15.18 1.25
C ARG A 19 5.33 14.60 1.12
N PHE A 20 4.33 15.48 1.18
CA PHE A 20 2.93 15.20 0.89
C PHE A 20 2.56 15.95 -0.38
N SER A 21 1.96 15.27 -1.36
CA SER A 21 1.63 15.83 -2.66
C SER A 21 0.23 15.39 -3.10
N LEU A 22 -0.68 16.35 -3.22
CA LEU A 22 -2.06 16.13 -3.64
C LEU A 22 -2.37 16.95 -4.89
N TRP A 23 -2.97 16.32 -5.90
CA TRP A 23 -3.54 17.03 -7.03
C TRP A 23 -5.02 17.36 -6.75
N ALA A 24 -5.32 18.65 -6.60
CA ALA A 24 -6.64 19.17 -6.26
C ALA A 24 -6.90 20.48 -7.04
N PRO A 25 -7.08 20.40 -8.37
CA PRO A 25 -7.12 21.57 -9.27
C PRO A 25 -8.31 22.51 -9.05
N THR A 26 -9.39 22.00 -8.45
CA THR A 26 -10.61 22.77 -8.17
C THR A 26 -10.67 23.28 -6.73
N ALA A 27 -9.72 22.91 -5.88
CA ALA A 27 -9.69 23.31 -4.47
C ALA A 27 -9.14 24.73 -4.31
N ARG A 28 -9.82 25.55 -3.51
CA ARG A 28 -9.33 26.89 -3.15
C ARG A 28 -8.27 26.77 -2.06
N ASN A 29 -8.54 25.95 -1.03
CA ASN A 29 -7.63 25.71 0.08
C ASN A 29 -7.47 24.21 0.32
N VAL A 30 -6.24 23.78 0.59
CA VAL A 30 -5.94 22.42 1.06
C VAL A 30 -5.04 22.51 2.27
N SER A 31 -5.38 21.77 3.32
CA SER A 31 -4.54 21.58 4.49
C SER A 31 -4.22 20.11 4.67
N LEU A 32 -3.01 19.81 5.14
CA LEU A 32 -2.63 18.53 5.69
C LEU A 32 -2.96 18.53 7.18
N VAL A 33 -3.71 17.55 7.65
CA VAL A 33 -3.89 17.28 9.08
C VAL A 33 -3.00 16.10 9.45
N LEU A 34 -1.95 16.34 10.22
CA LEU A 34 -0.99 15.33 10.70
C LEU A 34 -1.08 15.24 12.22
N GLN A 35 -1.52 14.10 12.75
CA GLN A 35 -1.69 13.89 14.20
C GLN A 35 -2.40 15.07 14.90
N ASP A 36 -3.57 15.46 14.38
CA ASP A 36 -4.43 16.56 14.86
C ASP A 36 -3.88 17.98 14.65
N GLN A 37 -2.70 18.14 14.07
CA GLN A 37 -2.17 19.45 13.70
C GLN A 37 -2.42 19.75 12.22
N GLU A 38 -3.03 20.90 11.95
CA GLU A 38 -3.34 21.38 10.61
C GLU A 38 -2.20 22.24 10.03
N TYR A 39 -1.80 21.95 8.79
CA TYR A 39 -0.77 22.64 8.05
C TYR A 39 -1.30 23.04 6.66
N PRO A 40 -1.38 24.33 6.32
CA PRO A 40 -1.76 24.76 4.97
C PRO A 40 -0.78 24.21 3.92
N MET A 41 -1.31 23.66 2.84
CA MET A 41 -0.51 23.17 1.71
C MET A 41 -0.54 24.23 0.59
N PRO A 42 0.62 24.83 0.23
CA PRO A 42 0.67 25.85 -0.80
C PRO A 42 0.28 25.30 -2.18
N ASP A 43 -0.40 26.13 -2.98
CA ASP A 43 -0.61 25.91 -4.41
C ASP A 43 0.70 26.17 -5.16
N LEU A 44 1.24 25.13 -5.81
CA LEU A 44 2.47 25.24 -6.61
C LEU A 44 2.19 25.39 -8.12
N GLY A 45 0.93 25.57 -8.51
CA GLY A 45 0.49 25.65 -9.90
C GLY A 45 -0.07 24.32 -10.41
N GLU A 46 -0.81 24.38 -11.53
CA GLU A 46 -1.40 23.22 -12.23
C GLU A 46 -2.29 22.31 -11.36
N GLY A 47 -2.77 22.84 -10.23
CA GLY A 47 -3.60 22.11 -9.27
C GLY A 47 -2.84 21.29 -8.24
N TRP A 48 -1.50 21.34 -8.22
CA TRP A 48 -0.70 20.63 -7.22
C TRP A 48 -0.65 21.38 -5.89
N ARG A 49 -0.74 20.61 -4.80
CA ARG A 49 -0.58 21.05 -3.42
C ARG A 49 0.54 20.22 -2.82
N THR A 50 1.62 20.85 -2.38
CA THR A 50 2.79 20.12 -1.86
C THR A 50 3.32 20.75 -0.59
N LEU A 51 3.58 19.92 0.41
CA LEU A 51 4.16 20.32 1.69
C LEU A 51 5.20 19.29 2.11
N THR A 52 6.34 19.75 2.62
CA THR A 52 7.36 18.88 3.22
C THR A 52 7.48 19.19 4.71
N LEU A 53 7.33 18.18 5.56
CA LEU A 53 7.40 18.31 7.01
C LEU A 53 8.60 17.53 7.58
N PRO A 54 9.61 18.20 8.15
CA PRO A 54 10.79 17.57 8.75
C PRO A 54 10.50 16.66 9.95
N GLN A 55 9.35 16.82 10.61
CA GLN A 55 8.93 16.06 11.80
C GLN A 55 8.07 14.83 11.47
N ALA A 56 7.50 14.74 10.27
CA ALA A 56 6.65 13.63 9.86
C ALA A 56 7.47 12.34 9.67
N ARG A 57 7.02 11.22 10.24
CA ARG A 57 7.72 9.92 10.26
C ARG A 57 6.77 8.80 9.88
N ALA A 58 7.34 7.68 9.43
CA ALA A 58 6.58 6.45 9.19
C ALA A 58 5.72 6.07 10.41
N GLY A 59 4.50 5.60 10.15
CA GLY A 59 3.49 5.28 11.15
C GLY A 59 2.59 6.45 11.54
N ALA A 60 3.00 7.70 11.33
CA ALA A 60 2.14 8.85 11.63
C ALA A 60 0.88 8.84 10.73
N ARG A 61 -0.24 9.24 11.33
CA ARG A 61 -1.56 9.33 10.69
C ARG A 61 -1.77 10.72 10.10
N TYR A 62 -2.30 10.77 8.89
CA TYR A 62 -2.61 12.03 8.22
C TYR A 62 -3.87 11.95 7.37
N ALA A 63 -4.47 13.10 7.10
CA ALA A 63 -5.59 13.28 6.19
C ALA A 63 -5.49 14.65 5.52
N TYR A 64 -6.22 14.86 4.44
CA TYR A 64 -6.37 16.18 3.82
C TYR A 64 -7.69 16.81 4.22
N LYS A 65 -7.69 18.14 4.35
CA LYS A 65 -8.89 18.97 4.52
C LYS A 65 -8.97 19.90 3.32
N ILE A 66 -10.05 19.81 2.55
CA ILE A 66 -10.23 20.55 1.29
C ILE A 66 -11.38 21.54 1.47
N ASP A 67 -11.14 22.83 1.22
CA ASP A 67 -12.13 23.91 1.28
C ASP A 67 -12.98 23.92 2.58
N ASP A 68 -12.32 23.70 3.72
CA ASP A 68 -12.94 23.58 5.05
C ASP A 68 -13.98 22.46 5.18
N GLY A 69 -13.97 21.51 4.25
CA GLY A 69 -14.79 20.31 4.27
C GLY A 69 -14.33 19.25 5.28
N PRO A 70 -14.92 18.03 5.21
CA PRO A 70 -14.51 16.92 6.05
C PRO A 70 -13.07 16.49 5.74
N LEU A 71 -12.45 15.80 6.71
CA LEU A 71 -11.18 15.12 6.47
C LEU A 71 -11.38 13.98 5.48
N VAL A 72 -10.48 13.90 4.50
CA VAL A 72 -10.46 12.84 3.49
C VAL A 72 -9.10 12.14 3.50
N PRO A 73 -9.05 10.83 3.22
CA PRO A 73 -7.79 10.11 3.07
C PRO A 73 -6.98 10.63 1.88
N ASP A 74 -5.72 10.22 1.81
CA ASP A 74 -4.94 10.36 0.59
C ASP A 74 -5.46 9.39 -0.47
N PRO A 75 -5.90 9.85 -1.66
CA PRO A 75 -6.30 8.95 -2.75
C PRO A 75 -5.13 8.06 -3.24
N ALA A 76 -3.89 8.48 -2.99
CA ALA A 76 -2.67 7.72 -3.21
C ALA A 76 -2.05 7.18 -1.90
N SER A 77 -2.89 6.94 -0.89
CA SER A 77 -2.46 6.32 0.37
C SER A 77 -1.70 5.03 0.12
N ARG A 78 -0.61 4.83 0.86
CA ARG A 78 0.13 3.55 0.86
C ARG A 78 -0.41 2.56 1.88
N PHE A 79 -1.26 3.00 2.81
CA PHE A 79 -1.88 2.15 3.84
C PHE A 79 -3.02 2.88 4.55
N GLN A 80 -4.17 2.22 4.69
CA GLN A 80 -5.35 2.71 5.41
C GLN A 80 -5.68 1.80 6.60
N PRO A 81 -5.23 2.14 7.81
CA PRO A 81 -5.37 1.20 8.92
C PRO A 81 -6.75 1.24 9.58
N ASP A 82 -7.50 2.31 9.29
CA ASP A 82 -8.81 2.61 9.87
C ASP A 82 -9.89 2.67 8.76
N ASP A 83 -9.79 1.75 7.77
CA ASP A 83 -10.66 1.61 6.59
C ASP A 83 -10.54 2.80 5.60
N VAL A 84 -11.22 2.72 4.44
CA VAL A 84 -11.12 3.66 3.31
C VAL A 84 -11.48 5.10 3.65
N ARG A 85 -12.15 5.36 4.77
CA ARG A 85 -12.53 6.72 5.23
C ARG A 85 -11.58 7.27 6.28
N GLY A 86 -10.79 6.41 6.91
CA GLY A 86 -9.89 6.79 7.99
C GLY A 86 -8.69 7.60 7.50
N PRO A 87 -7.89 8.14 8.43
CA PRO A 87 -6.64 8.79 8.08
C PRO A 87 -5.64 7.77 7.50
N SER A 88 -4.93 8.20 6.47
CA SER A 88 -3.83 7.46 5.86
C SER A 88 -2.63 7.36 6.81
N ALA A 89 -1.80 6.34 6.62
CA ALA A 89 -0.57 6.18 7.38
C ALA A 89 0.66 6.37 6.49
N ILE A 90 1.67 7.07 7.03
CA ILE A 90 2.97 7.22 6.35
C ILE A 90 3.67 5.86 6.36
N VAL A 91 4.01 5.33 5.18
CA VAL A 91 4.73 4.06 5.02
C VAL A 91 6.16 4.36 4.57
N ASP A 92 7.15 3.81 5.28
CA ASP A 92 8.52 3.75 4.78
C ASP A 92 8.69 2.51 3.88
N PRO A 93 8.80 2.66 2.55
CA PRO A 93 8.99 1.52 1.67
C PRO A 93 10.31 0.78 1.95
N CYS A 94 11.33 1.49 2.47
CA CYS A 94 12.67 1.00 2.74
C CYS A 94 12.83 0.32 4.11
N ALA A 95 11.78 0.29 4.94
CA ALA A 95 11.81 -0.38 6.25
C ALA A 95 11.87 -1.91 6.13
N TYR A 96 11.31 -2.48 5.07
CA TYR A 96 11.36 -3.91 4.81
C TYR A 96 12.67 -4.31 4.13
N ALA A 97 13.37 -5.29 4.72
CA ALA A 97 14.60 -5.85 4.18
C ALA A 97 14.30 -7.11 3.37
N TRP A 98 14.23 -6.96 2.04
CA TRP A 98 13.97 -8.08 1.12
C TRP A 98 15.10 -9.12 1.15
N GLY A 99 14.73 -10.41 1.22
CA GLY A 99 15.63 -11.57 1.16
C GLY A 99 15.81 -12.17 -0.25
N ASP A 100 14.96 -11.78 -1.20
CA ASP A 100 14.89 -12.29 -2.57
C ASP A 100 15.95 -11.73 -3.56
N ALA A 101 17.15 -11.37 -3.10
CA ALA A 101 18.15 -10.72 -3.96
C ALA A 101 18.62 -11.59 -5.16
N GLN A 102 18.43 -12.91 -5.09
CA GLN A 102 18.75 -13.86 -6.17
C GLN A 102 17.54 -14.23 -7.04
N TRP A 103 16.37 -13.64 -6.76
CA TRP A 103 15.16 -13.88 -7.53
C TRP A 103 15.16 -13.05 -8.82
N HIS A 104 14.93 -13.71 -9.95
CA HIS A 104 14.91 -13.09 -11.27
C HIS A 104 13.60 -13.33 -12.02
N GLY A 105 12.58 -13.86 -11.34
CA GLY A 105 11.37 -14.37 -11.98
C GLY A 105 11.59 -15.73 -12.66
N ARG A 106 10.56 -16.20 -13.36
CA ARG A 106 10.61 -17.40 -14.21
C ARG A 106 10.16 -17.04 -15.63
N PRO A 107 10.58 -17.81 -16.65
CA PRO A 107 10.01 -17.69 -17.98
C PRO A 107 8.49 -17.89 -17.96
N PHE A 108 7.76 -17.13 -18.77
CA PHE A 108 6.29 -17.16 -18.75
C PHE A 108 5.73 -18.52 -19.22
N GLU A 109 6.43 -19.21 -20.11
CA GLU A 109 6.10 -20.56 -20.57
C GLU A 109 6.14 -21.63 -19.47
N GLU A 110 6.79 -21.36 -18.33
CA GLU A 110 6.77 -22.23 -17.14
C GLU A 110 5.56 -21.98 -16.23
N THR A 111 4.69 -21.03 -16.57
CA THR A 111 3.62 -20.56 -15.69
C THR A 111 2.50 -21.59 -15.57
N VAL A 112 2.24 -21.99 -14.34
CA VAL A 112 1.04 -22.69 -13.88
C VAL A 112 0.44 -21.79 -12.81
N LEU A 113 -0.56 -21.00 -13.23
CA LEU A 113 -1.23 -20.00 -12.40
C LEU A 113 -2.16 -20.65 -11.38
N TYR A 114 -2.13 -20.13 -10.16
CA TYR A 114 -3.08 -20.43 -9.11
C TYR A 114 -3.64 -19.11 -8.56
N GLU A 115 -4.90 -18.81 -8.91
CA GLU A 115 -5.60 -17.61 -8.43
C GLU A 115 -5.99 -17.77 -6.96
N VAL A 116 -5.71 -16.74 -6.15
CA VAL A 116 -5.93 -16.76 -4.70
C VAL A 116 -6.67 -15.52 -4.25
N HIS A 117 -7.79 -15.74 -3.56
CA HIS A 117 -8.43 -14.74 -2.73
C HIS A 117 -7.89 -14.79 -1.29
N VAL A 118 -7.14 -13.77 -0.87
CA VAL A 118 -6.47 -13.75 0.45
C VAL A 118 -7.46 -13.93 1.60
N GLY A 119 -8.63 -13.30 1.53
CA GLY A 119 -9.64 -13.33 2.59
C GLY A 119 -10.36 -14.67 2.78
N THR A 120 -10.18 -15.65 1.89
CA THR A 120 -10.85 -16.96 1.97
C THR A 120 -9.91 -18.15 1.82
N ALA A 121 -8.66 -17.94 1.39
CA ALA A 121 -7.65 -18.99 1.23
C ALA A 121 -7.29 -19.70 2.55
N THR A 122 -7.45 -19.00 3.68
CA THR A 122 -7.30 -19.59 5.02
C THR A 122 -8.39 -19.08 5.96
N PRO A 123 -8.65 -19.77 7.10
CA PRO A 123 -9.61 -19.30 8.09
C PRO A 123 -9.31 -17.90 8.64
N GLU A 124 -8.03 -17.52 8.74
CA GLU A 124 -7.60 -16.19 9.19
C GLU A 124 -7.73 -15.11 8.11
N GLY A 125 -7.74 -15.48 6.83
CA GLY A 125 -7.93 -14.55 5.71
C GLY A 125 -6.85 -13.46 5.62
N SER A 126 -5.57 -13.82 5.80
CA SER A 126 -4.47 -12.84 5.89
C SER A 126 -3.23 -13.26 5.09
N TYR A 127 -2.39 -12.28 4.71
CA TYR A 127 -1.12 -12.53 4.02
C TYR A 127 -0.21 -13.49 4.81
N ARG A 128 -0.16 -13.33 6.14
CA ARG A 128 0.67 -14.19 7.01
C ARG A 128 0.20 -15.63 7.05
N ALA A 129 -1.11 -15.86 6.98
CA ALA A 129 -1.66 -17.21 6.97
C ALA A 129 -1.50 -17.84 5.59
N LEU A 130 -1.73 -17.08 4.52
CA LEU A 130 -1.48 -17.53 3.14
C LEU A 130 -0.01 -17.91 2.92
N ALA A 131 0.93 -17.17 3.51
CA ALA A 131 2.36 -17.48 3.41
C ALA A 131 2.74 -18.89 3.92
N LYS A 132 1.94 -19.48 4.83
CA LYS A 132 2.15 -20.84 5.34
C LYS A 132 1.60 -21.93 4.42
N LYS A 133 0.94 -21.55 3.32
CA LYS A 133 0.37 -22.45 2.31
C LYS A 133 1.21 -22.53 1.04
N LEU A 134 2.26 -21.72 0.94
CA LEU A 134 3.06 -21.62 -0.27
C LEU A 134 3.84 -22.91 -0.56
N GLU A 135 4.29 -23.62 0.48
CA GLU A 135 4.94 -24.93 0.34
C GLU A 135 3.97 -25.96 -0.24
N ASP A 136 2.72 -26.01 0.26
CA ASP A 136 1.67 -26.89 -0.26
C ASP A 136 1.42 -26.61 -1.76
N LEU A 137 1.39 -25.34 -2.17
CA LEU A 137 1.23 -24.95 -3.59
C LEU A 137 2.44 -25.33 -4.45
N THR A 138 3.65 -25.22 -3.89
CA THR A 138 4.87 -25.64 -4.59
C THR A 138 4.89 -27.15 -4.79
N GLU A 139 4.49 -27.93 -3.77
CA GLU A 139 4.37 -29.41 -3.87
C GLU A 139 3.30 -29.83 -4.88
N LEU A 140 2.21 -29.06 -4.99
CA LEU A 140 1.17 -29.27 -6.01
C LEU A 140 1.69 -29.04 -7.45
N GLY A 141 2.78 -28.28 -7.61
CA GLY A 141 3.37 -27.95 -8.91
C GLY A 141 2.96 -26.58 -9.47
N VAL A 142 2.35 -25.72 -8.64
CA VAL A 142 2.10 -24.31 -9.00
C VAL A 142 3.43 -23.58 -9.17
N THR A 143 3.49 -22.67 -10.13
CA THR A 143 4.70 -21.86 -10.38
C THR A 143 4.45 -20.35 -10.27
N ALA A 144 3.18 -19.94 -10.26
CA ALA A 144 2.78 -18.55 -10.11
C ALA A 144 1.48 -18.43 -9.31
N ILE A 145 1.44 -17.48 -8.39
CA ILE A 145 0.25 -17.10 -7.62
C ILE A 145 -0.32 -15.85 -8.25
N GLU A 146 -1.61 -15.86 -8.56
CA GLU A 146 -2.34 -14.67 -8.97
C GLU A 146 -3.17 -14.18 -7.78
N LEU A 147 -2.76 -13.08 -7.16
CA LEU A 147 -3.55 -12.49 -6.08
C LEU A 147 -4.73 -11.72 -6.68
N MET A 148 -5.94 -12.04 -6.23
CA MET A 148 -7.11 -11.18 -6.48
C MET A 148 -6.86 -9.75 -5.95
N PRO A 149 -7.58 -8.73 -6.46
CA PRO A 149 -7.25 -7.33 -6.18
C PRO A 149 -7.13 -7.01 -4.69
N LEU A 150 -6.08 -6.27 -4.35
CA LEU A 150 -5.71 -5.96 -2.96
C LEU A 150 -5.97 -4.50 -2.57
N ALA A 151 -6.47 -3.67 -3.48
CA ALA A 151 -6.73 -2.26 -3.20
C ALA A 151 -7.75 -2.11 -2.06
N ASP A 152 -7.48 -1.19 -1.13
CA ASP A 152 -8.32 -0.97 0.05
C ASP A 152 -9.76 -0.66 -0.35
N PHE A 153 -10.71 -1.38 0.24
CA PHE A 153 -12.14 -1.34 -0.07
C PHE A 153 -12.97 -1.15 1.20
N PRO A 154 -14.22 -0.66 1.09
CA PRO A 154 -15.06 -0.45 2.27
C PRO A 154 -15.36 -1.76 3.02
N GLY A 155 -15.09 -1.79 4.32
CA GLY A 155 -15.44 -2.90 5.19
C GLY A 155 -14.33 -3.96 5.33
N ARG A 156 -14.71 -5.22 5.54
CA ARG A 156 -13.76 -6.30 5.92
C ARG A 156 -13.73 -7.50 5.00
N ARG A 157 -14.66 -7.57 4.04
CA ARG A 157 -14.81 -8.70 3.12
C ARG A 157 -15.29 -8.15 1.79
N ASN A 158 -14.48 -8.35 0.77
CA ASN A 158 -14.75 -8.03 -0.62
C ASN A 158 -13.88 -8.93 -1.48
N TRP A 159 -14.25 -9.15 -2.74
CA TRP A 159 -13.38 -9.81 -3.72
C TRP A 159 -12.22 -8.92 -4.19
N GLY A 160 -12.30 -7.61 -3.92
CA GLY A 160 -11.28 -6.60 -4.24
C GLY A 160 -11.68 -5.65 -5.37
N TYR A 161 -12.77 -5.94 -6.09
CA TYR A 161 -13.20 -5.15 -7.26
C TYR A 161 -13.88 -3.82 -6.91
N ASP A 162 -14.24 -3.61 -5.63
CA ASP A 162 -14.74 -2.32 -5.12
C ASP A 162 -13.63 -1.47 -4.47
N GLY A 163 -12.36 -1.77 -4.76
CA GLY A 163 -11.22 -1.02 -4.24
C GLY A 163 -11.23 0.45 -4.67
N VAL A 164 -11.05 1.35 -3.70
CA VAL A 164 -11.08 2.82 -3.93
C VAL A 164 -9.73 3.49 -3.70
N LEU A 165 -8.78 2.80 -3.06
CA LEU A 165 -7.42 3.30 -2.81
C LEU A 165 -6.38 2.35 -3.43
N PRO A 166 -6.06 2.54 -4.72
CA PRO A 166 -5.31 1.54 -5.51
C PRO A 166 -3.86 1.32 -5.07
N TYR A 167 -3.31 2.20 -4.23
CA TYR A 167 -1.94 2.14 -3.73
C TYR A 167 -1.83 1.58 -2.30
N ALA A 168 -2.97 1.34 -1.64
CA ALA A 168 -3.04 0.80 -0.30
C ALA A 168 -3.50 -0.67 -0.37
N PRO A 169 -2.65 -1.64 0.02
CA PRO A 169 -3.11 -2.99 0.28
C PRO A 169 -4.12 -2.98 1.44
N ASP A 170 -5.24 -3.67 1.26
CA ASP A 170 -6.36 -3.66 2.19
C ASP A 170 -5.94 -4.13 3.58
N THR A 171 -6.27 -3.33 4.60
CA THR A 171 -5.85 -3.61 5.98
C THR A 171 -6.50 -4.86 6.57
N ALA A 172 -7.60 -5.37 6.02
CA ALA A 172 -8.23 -6.61 6.48
C ALA A 172 -7.34 -7.83 6.24
N TYR A 173 -6.47 -7.78 5.22
CA TYR A 173 -5.53 -8.86 4.89
C TYR A 173 -4.20 -8.75 5.64
N GLY A 174 -3.83 -7.56 6.12
CA GLY A 174 -2.62 -7.30 6.90
C GLY A 174 -1.94 -5.98 6.54
N THR A 175 -0.73 -5.78 7.06
CA THR A 175 0.06 -4.57 6.75
C THR A 175 0.75 -4.66 5.39
N PRO A 176 1.20 -3.54 4.80
CA PRO A 176 2.02 -3.58 3.57
C PRO A 176 3.28 -4.45 3.72
N ASP A 177 3.88 -4.47 4.91
CA ASP A 177 5.03 -5.34 5.18
C ASP A 177 4.65 -6.83 5.29
N ASP A 178 3.40 -7.16 5.64
CA ASP A 178 2.93 -8.56 5.59
C ASP A 178 2.74 -9.04 4.15
N LEU A 179 2.26 -8.17 3.26
CA LEU A 179 2.25 -8.47 1.81
C LEU A 179 3.68 -8.64 1.28
N LYS A 180 4.62 -7.76 1.64
CA LYS A 180 6.03 -7.93 1.26
C LYS A 180 6.60 -9.27 1.74
N ARG A 181 6.29 -9.69 2.98
CA ARG A 181 6.71 -11.01 3.53
C ARG A 181 6.13 -12.18 2.74
N LEU A 182 4.87 -12.10 2.32
CA LEU A 182 4.24 -13.12 1.48
C LEU A 182 5.00 -13.27 0.15
N ILE A 183 5.26 -12.15 -0.53
CA ILE A 183 5.96 -12.12 -1.82
C ILE A 183 7.40 -12.64 -1.65
N ASP A 184 8.13 -12.17 -0.63
CA ASP A 184 9.50 -12.59 -0.34
C ASP A 184 9.57 -14.10 -0.04
N ARG A 185 8.58 -14.66 0.68
CA ARG A 185 8.48 -16.10 0.92
C ARG A 185 8.18 -16.87 -0.37
N ALA A 186 7.29 -16.37 -1.22
CA ALA A 186 6.97 -16.97 -2.51
C ALA A 186 8.22 -17.04 -3.42
N HIS A 187 8.97 -15.94 -3.51
CA HIS A 187 10.23 -15.90 -4.25
C HIS A 187 11.26 -16.90 -3.70
N ALA A 188 11.38 -17.04 -2.38
CA ALA A 188 12.27 -18.02 -1.75
C ALA A 188 11.88 -19.49 -2.04
N LEU A 189 10.63 -19.73 -2.45
CA LEU A 189 10.11 -21.03 -2.88
C LEU A 189 10.09 -21.21 -4.41
N GLY A 190 10.54 -20.22 -5.17
CA GLY A 190 10.55 -20.29 -6.63
C GLY A 190 9.18 -20.02 -7.27
N LEU A 191 8.29 -19.31 -6.58
CA LEU A 191 6.96 -18.92 -7.06
C LEU A 191 6.97 -17.47 -7.57
N MET A 192 6.35 -17.24 -8.73
CA MET A 192 5.97 -15.89 -9.17
C MET A 192 4.73 -15.42 -8.40
N VAL A 193 4.57 -14.10 -8.24
CA VAL A 193 3.40 -13.42 -7.66
C VAL A 193 3.10 -12.17 -8.48
#